data_AF-A0A719CX33-F1
#
_entry.id   AF-A0A719CX33-F1
#
_cell.length_a   1.000
_cell.length_b   1.000
_cell.length_c   1.000
_cell.angle_alpha   90.00
_cell.angle_beta   90.00
_cell.angle_gamma   90.00
#
_symmetry.space_group_name_H-M   'P 1'
#
loop_
_entity.id
_entity.type
_entity.pdbx_description
1 polymer ?
#
loop_
_entity_poly.entity_id
_entity_poly.type
_entity_poly.pdbx_seq_one_letter_code
_entity_poly.pdbx_strand_id
1 'polypeptide(L)'
;MNSINYQALREVAQNYQSTLAWYQAIPDSPDAGVDCDEALAAFKRQIRHREVDIIADLLDELEAAKKRIAELEEEKETLRPVGVMSRRAFWRLENRGPRFIALWPGPGIYLLRKRPDDGVIVYARTDAGIGVKQQNDAGIKD
;
A
#
# COMPACT_ATOMS: atom_id res chain seq x y z
N MET A 1 -16.25 -20.67 -16.63
CA MET A 1 -16.61 -19.29 -16.25
C MET A 1 -15.82 -18.34 -17.12
N ASN A 2 -16.48 -17.42 -17.81
CA ASN A 2 -15.83 -16.46 -18.72
C ASN A 2 -15.19 -15.35 -17.86
N SER A 3 -13.86 -15.30 -17.75
CA SER A 3 -13.16 -14.33 -16.89
C SER A 3 -13.55 -12.90 -17.25
N ILE A 4 -13.94 -12.09 -16.26
CA ILE A 4 -14.20 -10.66 -16.45
C ILE A 4 -12.88 -9.99 -16.82
N ASN A 5 -12.87 -9.23 -17.93
CA ASN A 5 -11.71 -8.44 -18.28
C ASN A 5 -11.80 -7.08 -17.57
N TYR A 6 -11.25 -7.02 -16.36
CA TYR A 6 -11.24 -5.81 -15.51
C TYR A 6 -10.50 -4.63 -16.15
N GLN A 7 -9.46 -4.91 -16.95
CA GLN A 7 -8.70 -3.86 -17.64
C GLN A 7 -9.57 -3.17 -18.70
N ALA A 8 -10.23 -3.95 -19.56
CA ALA A 8 -11.14 -3.41 -20.56
C ALA A 8 -12.35 -2.71 -19.92
N LEU A 9 -12.89 -3.26 -18.82
CA LEU A 9 -13.97 -2.62 -18.06
C LEU A 9 -13.54 -1.25 -17.49
N ARG A 10 -12.31 -1.16 -16.98
CA ARG A 10 -11.74 0.08 -16.45
C ARG A 10 -11.56 1.14 -17.54
N GLU A 11 -11.08 0.75 -18.71
CA GLU A 11 -10.88 1.66 -19.85
C GLU A 11 -12.21 2.27 -20.31
N VAL A 12 -13.26 1.45 -20.50
CA VAL A 12 -14.58 1.98 -20.90
C VAL A 12 -15.23 2.81 -19.79
N ALA A 13 -15.00 2.49 -18.51
CA ALA A 13 -15.49 3.28 -17.39
C ALA A 13 -14.82 4.66 -17.34
N GLN A 14 -13.50 4.72 -17.57
CA GLN A 14 -12.75 5.97 -17.62
C GLN A 14 -13.19 6.85 -18.79
N ASN A 15 -13.39 6.25 -19.98
CA ASN A 15 -13.89 6.98 -21.13
C ASN A 15 -15.25 7.63 -20.83
N TYR A 16 -16.20 6.86 -20.29
CA TYR A 16 -17.51 7.39 -19.87
C TYR A 16 -17.37 8.53 -18.84
N GLN A 17 -16.53 8.36 -17.82
CA GLN A 17 -16.31 9.40 -16.80
C GLN A 17 -15.72 10.68 -17.40
N SER A 18 -14.76 10.56 -18.31
CA SER A 18 -14.16 11.70 -19.00
C SER A 18 -15.17 12.43 -19.89
N THR A 19 -15.97 11.70 -20.68
CA THR A 19 -17.00 12.30 -21.54
C THR A 19 -18.10 12.96 -20.71
N LEU A 20 -18.53 12.32 -19.61
CA LEU A 20 -19.51 12.88 -18.68
C LEU A 20 -19.01 14.17 -18.04
N ALA A 21 -17.76 14.21 -17.60
CA ALA A 21 -17.14 15.41 -17.03
C ALA A 21 -17.06 16.55 -18.06
N TRP A 22 -16.74 16.23 -19.31
CA TRP A 22 -16.73 17.20 -20.40
C TRP A 22 -18.13 17.76 -20.72
N TYR A 23 -19.15 16.89 -20.82
CA TYR A 23 -20.55 17.30 -21.00
C TYR A 23 -21.04 18.20 -19.87
N GLN A 24 -20.74 17.85 -18.62
CA GLN A 24 -21.10 18.66 -17.46
C GLN A 24 -20.42 20.04 -17.46
N ALA A 25 -19.23 20.16 -18.03
CA ALA A 25 -18.51 21.41 -18.15
C ALA A 25 -19.00 22.30 -19.31
N ILE A 26 -19.60 21.70 -20.36
CA ILE A 26 -20.07 22.40 -21.57
C ILE A 26 -21.46 21.87 -21.96
N PRO A 27 -22.52 22.19 -21.19
CA PRO A 27 -23.85 21.61 -21.39
C PRO A 27 -24.53 22.04 -22.71
N ASP A 28 -24.12 23.17 -23.29
CA ASP A 28 -24.67 23.70 -24.55
C ASP A 28 -24.01 23.11 -25.81
N SER A 29 -23.07 22.18 -25.66
CA SER A 29 -22.41 21.53 -26.80
C SER A 29 -23.39 20.57 -27.51
N PRO A 30 -23.64 20.76 -28.83
CA PRO A 30 -24.66 20.00 -29.56
C PRO A 30 -24.35 18.51 -29.65
N ASP A 31 -23.07 18.13 -29.67
CA ASP A 31 -22.63 16.74 -29.83
C ASP A 31 -22.35 16.03 -28.48
N ALA A 32 -22.26 16.80 -27.38
CA ALA A 32 -21.82 16.26 -26.10
C ALA A 32 -22.78 15.27 -25.44
N GLY A 33 -24.09 15.44 -25.68
CA GLY A 33 -25.09 14.46 -25.26
C GLY A 33 -24.93 13.13 -25.97
N VAL A 34 -24.69 13.17 -27.30
CA VAL A 34 -24.53 11.97 -28.14
C VAL A 34 -23.27 11.20 -27.75
N ASP A 35 -22.15 11.89 -27.57
CA ASP A 35 -20.89 11.27 -27.14
C ASP A 35 -21.01 10.62 -25.75
N CYS A 36 -21.73 11.27 -24.82
CA CYS A 36 -22.01 10.71 -23.50
C CYS A 36 -22.87 9.44 -23.57
N ASP A 37 -23.92 9.46 -24.38
CA ASP A 37 -24.82 8.32 -24.55
C ASP A 37 -24.09 7.13 -25.19
N GLU A 38 -23.22 7.38 -26.19
CA GLU A 38 -22.39 6.35 -26.81
C GLU A 38 -21.41 5.74 -25.79
N ALA A 39 -20.74 6.57 -25.00
CA ALA A 39 -19.82 6.10 -23.96
C ALA A 39 -20.55 5.26 -22.88
N LEU A 40 -21.76 5.68 -22.48
CA LEU A 40 -22.60 4.92 -21.56
C LEU A 40 -23.04 3.58 -22.16
N ALA A 41 -23.41 3.54 -23.44
CA ALA A 41 -23.78 2.32 -24.15
C ALA A 41 -22.59 1.35 -24.24
N ALA A 42 -21.38 1.84 -24.52
CA ALA A 42 -20.15 1.05 -24.53
C ALA A 42 -19.86 0.42 -23.16
N PHE A 43 -19.99 1.20 -22.08
CA PHE A 43 -19.84 0.70 -20.72
C PHE A 43 -20.84 -0.40 -20.38
N LYS A 44 -22.13 -0.18 -20.68
CA LYS A 44 -23.19 -1.20 -20.48
C LYS A 44 -22.94 -2.46 -21.30
N ARG A 45 -22.48 -2.32 -22.55
CA ARG A 45 -22.12 -3.45 -23.41
C ARG A 45 -20.98 -4.30 -22.84
N GLN A 46 -20.03 -3.66 -22.16
CA GLN A 46 -18.91 -4.36 -21.53
C GLN A 46 -19.35 -5.17 -20.31
N ILE A 47 -20.29 -4.63 -19.52
CA ILE A 47 -20.87 -5.29 -18.33
C ILE A 47 -21.85 -6.40 -18.73
N ARG A 48 -22.63 -6.19 -19.79
CA ARG A 48 -23.74 -7.06 -20.23
C ARG A 48 -24.82 -7.22 -19.15
N HIS A 49 -24.90 -8.40 -18.54
CA HIS A 49 -25.84 -8.76 -17.47
C HIS A 49 -25.09 -9.37 -16.28
N ARG A 50 -23.84 -8.94 -16.09
CA ARG A 50 -22.91 -9.49 -15.10
C ARG A 50 -22.67 -8.51 -13.95
N GLU A 51 -23.55 -7.53 -13.77
CA GLU A 51 -23.46 -6.52 -12.73
C GLU A 51 -23.27 -7.18 -11.36
N VAL A 52 -24.12 -8.16 -11.06
CA VAL A 52 -24.13 -8.86 -9.77
C VAL A 52 -22.85 -9.68 -9.59
N ASP A 53 -22.40 -10.38 -10.63
CA ASP A 53 -21.16 -11.17 -10.60
C ASP A 53 -19.94 -10.27 -10.40
N ILE A 54 -19.85 -9.17 -11.16
CA ILE A 54 -18.76 -8.20 -11.05
C ILE A 54 -18.72 -7.59 -9.65
N ILE A 55 -19.88 -7.22 -9.09
CA ILE A 55 -19.95 -6.65 -7.75
C ILE A 55 -19.54 -7.68 -6.69
N ALA A 56 -20.01 -8.94 -6.81
CA ALA A 56 -19.64 -10.00 -5.88
C ALA A 56 -18.13 -10.27 -5.91
N ASP A 57 -17.54 -10.44 -7.09
CA ASP A 57 -16.10 -10.66 -7.24
C ASP A 57 -15.29 -9.50 -6.66
N LEU A 58 -15.70 -8.24 -6.90
CA LEU A 58 -15.03 -7.06 -6.34
C LEU A 58 -15.15 -6.96 -4.82
N LEU A 59 -16.28 -7.41 -4.24
CA LEU A 59 -16.45 -7.44 -2.78
C LEU A 59 -15.55 -8.50 -2.14
N ASP A 60 -15.44 -9.68 -2.74
CA ASP A 60 -14.55 -10.74 -2.29
C ASP A 60 -13.07 -10.31 -2.36
N GLU A 61 -12.66 -9.69 -3.47
CA GLU A 61 -11.30 -9.12 -3.62
C GLU A 61 -11.01 -8.02 -2.58
N LEU A 62 -12.00 -7.16 -2.29
CA LEU A 62 -11.86 -6.10 -1.30
C LEU A 62 -11.71 -6.68 0.12
N GLU A 63 -12.49 -7.70 0.47
CA GLU A 63 -12.38 -8.37 1.77
C GLU A 63 -11.02 -9.07 1.92
N ALA A 64 -10.57 -9.78 0.89
CA ALA A 64 -9.25 -10.42 0.87
C ALA A 64 -8.11 -9.39 1.03
N ALA A 65 -8.19 -8.25 0.33
CA ALA A 65 -7.21 -7.18 0.44
C ALA A 65 -7.19 -6.55 1.86
N LYS A 66 -8.37 -6.30 2.44
CA LYS A 66 -8.49 -5.79 3.82
C LYS A 66 -7.88 -6.75 4.83
N LYS A 67 -8.18 -8.04 4.71
CA LYS A 67 -7.59 -9.07 5.57
C LYS A 67 -6.07 -9.08 5.46
N ARG A 68 -5.53 -9.00 4.23
CA ARG A 68 -4.08 -8.97 4.01
C ARG A 68 -3.43 -7.72 4.61
N ILE A 69 -4.08 -6.57 4.56
CA ILE A 69 -3.62 -5.34 5.20
C ILE A 69 -3.59 -5.51 6.72
N ALA A 70 -4.65 -6.06 7.32
CA ALA A 70 -4.71 -6.30 8.77
C ALA A 70 -3.60 -7.26 9.24
N GLU A 71 -3.34 -8.34 8.50
CA GLU A 71 -2.21 -9.26 8.77
C GLU A 71 -0.86 -8.53 8.71
N LEU A 72 -0.65 -7.66 7.72
CA LEU A 72 0.59 -6.88 7.58
C LEU A 72 0.74 -5.82 8.67
N GLU A 73 -0.37 -5.21 9.11
CA GLU A 73 -0.38 -4.26 10.22
C GLU A 73 -0.05 -4.95 11.54
N GLU A 74 -0.59 -6.15 11.79
CA GLU A 74 -0.23 -6.98 12.94
C GLU A 74 1.24 -7.38 12.89
N GLU A 75 1.73 -7.89 11.75
CA GLU A 75 3.14 -8.23 11.56
C GLU A 75 4.04 -7.01 11.81
N LYS A 76 3.67 -5.83 11.30
CA LYS A 76 4.40 -4.58 11.54
C LYS A 76 4.43 -4.20 13.02
N GLU A 77 3.35 -4.38 13.77
CA GLU A 77 3.31 -4.08 15.21
C GLU A 77 4.26 -5.00 16.00
N THR A 78 4.51 -6.22 15.52
CA THR A 78 5.54 -7.10 16.11
C THR A 78 6.98 -6.68 15.83
N LEU A 79 7.21 -5.71 14.94
CA LEU A 79 8.54 -5.19 14.62
C LEU A 79 8.87 -4.02 15.53
N ARG A 80 9.82 -4.22 16.46
CA ARG A 80 10.34 -3.11 17.26
C ARG A 80 11.59 -2.51 16.59
N PRO A 81 11.69 -1.16 16.51
CA PRO A 81 12.92 -0.52 16.07
C PRO A 81 14.00 -0.78 17.11
N VAL A 82 15.05 -1.51 16.73
CA VAL A 82 16.18 -1.84 17.62
C VAL A 82 17.28 -0.79 17.56
N GLY A 83 17.32 -0.01 16.48
CA GLY A 83 18.19 1.16 16.38
C GLY A 83 18.52 1.55 14.95
N VAL A 84 19.41 2.53 14.83
CA VAL A 84 19.96 3.00 13.56
C VAL A 84 21.43 2.64 13.49
N MET A 85 21.86 2.01 12.39
CA MET A 85 23.26 1.64 12.15
C MET A 85 23.72 2.02 10.74
N SER A 86 25.04 1.99 10.48
CA SER A 86 25.56 2.21 9.12
C SER A 86 25.42 0.97 8.25
N ARG A 87 25.33 1.14 6.92
CA ARG A 87 25.28 0.02 5.96
C ARG A 87 26.41 -0.99 6.16
N ARG A 88 27.64 -0.50 6.41
CA ARG A 88 28.81 -1.35 6.69
C ARG A 88 28.70 -2.13 8.01
N ALA A 89 27.96 -1.63 9.00
CA ALA A 89 27.68 -2.36 10.23
C ALA A 89 26.63 -3.46 10.00
N PHE A 90 25.61 -3.20 9.17
CA PHE A 90 24.61 -4.19 8.79
C PHE A 90 25.21 -5.39 8.03
N TRP A 91 26.02 -5.15 6.99
CA TRP A 91 26.67 -6.24 6.25
C TRP A 91 27.61 -7.10 7.11
N ARG A 92 28.11 -6.59 8.24
CA ARG A 92 28.88 -7.39 9.21
C ARG A 92 28.00 -8.36 10.02
N LEU A 93 26.70 -8.07 10.17
CA LEU A 93 25.74 -8.88 10.92
C LEU A 93 25.12 -10.02 10.09
N GLU A 94 24.92 -9.82 8.78
CA GLU A 94 24.36 -10.88 7.91
C GLU A 94 25.18 -12.18 7.92
N ASN A 95 26.50 -12.09 8.09
CA ASN A 95 27.38 -13.25 8.25
C ASN A 95 27.15 -14.04 9.57
N ARG A 96 26.25 -13.59 10.45
CA ARG A 96 25.91 -14.22 11.75
C ARG A 96 24.45 -14.70 11.85
N GLY A 97 23.67 -14.64 10.77
CA GLY A 97 22.29 -15.15 10.69
C GLY A 97 21.21 -14.05 10.71
N PRO A 98 20.05 -14.25 10.05
CA PRO A 98 19.07 -13.20 9.77
C PRO A 98 18.13 -12.97 10.96
N ARG A 99 18.53 -12.14 11.93
CA ARG A 99 17.67 -11.70 13.06
C ARG A 99 17.08 -10.30 12.88
N PHE A 100 17.38 -9.65 11.76
CA PHE A 100 17.15 -8.23 11.57
C PHE A 100 16.61 -7.93 10.17
N ILE A 101 15.62 -7.04 10.09
CA ILE A 101 15.16 -6.44 8.84
C ILE A 101 15.73 -5.02 8.79
N ALA A 102 16.41 -4.70 7.69
CA ALA A 102 16.91 -3.36 7.41
C ALA A 102 15.89 -2.60 6.55
N LEU A 103 15.60 -1.35 6.91
CA LEU A 103 14.87 -0.40 6.06
C LEU A 103 15.76 0.80 5.75
N TRP A 104 15.84 1.13 4.46
CA TRP A 104 16.57 2.28 3.95
C TRP A 104 15.60 3.45 3.91
N PRO A 105 15.89 4.57 4.60
CA PRO A 105 15.04 5.74 4.51
C PRO A 105 15.01 6.22 3.06
N GLY A 106 13.81 6.49 2.55
CA GLY A 106 13.66 7.17 1.26
C GLY A 106 14.23 8.59 1.30
N PRO A 107 14.43 9.24 0.14
CA PRO A 107 14.85 10.64 0.06
C PRO A 107 13.95 11.52 0.93
N GLY A 108 14.56 12.38 1.77
CA GLY A 108 13.84 13.31 2.66
C GLY A 108 13.57 12.81 4.08
N ILE A 109 13.88 11.54 4.40
CA ILE A 109 13.83 11.04 5.79
C ILE A 109 15.20 11.22 6.44
N TYR A 110 15.31 12.22 7.33
CA TYR A 110 16.53 12.48 8.10
C TYR A 110 16.59 11.62 9.37
N LEU A 111 17.54 10.70 9.42
CA LEU A 111 17.82 9.95 10.65
C LEU A 111 18.60 10.83 11.64
N LEU A 112 18.17 10.89 12.90
CA LEU A 112 18.73 11.73 13.97
C LEU A 112 20.18 11.39 14.41
N ARG A 113 20.93 10.58 13.64
CA ARG A 113 22.29 10.11 13.97
C ARG A 113 23.31 10.45 12.88
N LYS A 114 24.58 10.41 13.27
CA LYS A 114 25.84 10.91 12.64
C LYS A 114 26.09 10.73 11.13
N ARG A 115 25.22 10.08 10.33
CA ARG A 115 25.37 9.91 8.88
C ARG A 115 24.00 9.86 8.19
N PRO A 116 23.47 10.99 7.70
CA PRO A 116 22.17 11.03 7.04
C PRO A 116 22.13 10.20 5.75
N ASP A 117 23.24 10.08 5.03
CA ASP A 117 23.29 9.42 3.71
C ASP A 117 23.58 7.90 3.76
N ASP A 118 23.91 7.35 4.94
CA ASP A 118 24.34 5.94 5.09
C ASP A 118 23.69 5.24 6.31
N GLY A 119 22.64 5.82 6.87
CA GLY A 119 21.90 5.26 7.99
C GLY A 119 20.84 4.24 7.54
N VAL A 120 20.81 3.09 8.23
CA VAL A 120 19.82 2.03 8.07
C VAL A 120 19.03 1.90 9.36
N ILE A 121 17.70 1.87 9.29
CA ILE A 121 16.84 1.54 10.44
C ILE A 121 16.79 0.02 10.52
N VAL A 122 17.07 -0.53 11.69
CA VAL A 122 17.06 -1.97 11.93
C VAL A 122 15.92 -2.34 12.87
N TYR A 123 15.09 -3.27 12.41
CA TYR A 123 14.03 -3.89 13.16
C TYR A 123 14.45 -5.31 13.54
N ALA A 124 14.13 -5.73 14.76
CA ALA A 124 14.18 -7.14 15.13
C ALA A 124 12.76 -7.67 15.24
N ARG A 125 12.58 -8.92 14.84
CA ARG A 125 11.36 -9.67 15.09
C ARG A 125 11.32 -10.00 16.57
N THR A 126 10.32 -9.50 17.29
CA THR A 126 10.11 -9.92 18.67
C THR A 126 9.36 -11.24 18.68
N ASP A 127 10.05 -12.34 18.39
CA ASP A 127 9.55 -13.66 18.75
C ASP A 127 9.37 -13.59 20.28
N ALA A 128 8.15 -13.89 20.77
CA ALA A 128 7.76 -13.73 22.17
C ALA A 128 8.83 -14.29 23.13
N GLY A 129 9.67 -13.43 23.70
CA GLY A 129 10.79 -13.88 24.53
C GLY A 129 11.94 -12.90 24.76
N ILE A 130 12.11 -11.84 23.95
CA ILE A 130 13.17 -10.85 24.21
C ILE A 130 12.64 -9.76 25.15
N GLY A 131 12.46 -10.14 26.42
CA GLY A 131 12.26 -9.21 27.52
C GLY A 131 13.56 -8.44 27.79
N VAL A 132 13.76 -7.30 27.11
CA VAL A 132 14.76 -6.33 27.56
C VAL A 132 14.12 -5.55 28.71
N LYS A 133 14.35 -6.01 29.95
CA LYS A 133 14.14 -5.19 31.14
C LYS A 133 14.89 -3.88 30.93
N GLN A 134 14.18 -2.75 30.90
CA GLN A 134 14.79 -1.45 31.17
C GLN A 134 15.24 -1.46 32.63
N GLN A 135 16.51 -1.78 32.89
CA GLN A 135 17.14 -1.44 34.15
C GLN A 135 17.48 0.05 34.09
N ASN A 136 16.55 0.87 34.58
CA ASN A 136 16.85 2.25 34.94
C ASN A 136 17.56 2.23 36.29
N ASP A 137 18.87 1.98 36.30
CA ASP A 137 19.71 2.22 37.47
C ASP A 137 19.99 3.72 37.58
N ALA A 138 19.00 4.46 38.09
CA ALA A 138 19.23 5.79 38.64
C ALA A 138 19.83 5.63 40.04
N GLY A 139 21.15 5.49 40.10
CA GLY A 139 21.92 5.60 41.33
C GLY A 139 21.86 7.04 41.86
N ILE A 140 20.95 7.29 42.80
CA ILE A 140 21.04 8.44 43.71
C ILE A 140 22.15 8.11 44.71
N LYS A 141 23.22 8.92 44.72
CA LYS A 141 24.19 8.94 45.81
C LYS A 141 23.72 9.98 46.82
N ASP A 142 23.67 9.55 48.08
CA ASP A 142 23.42 10.36 49.28
C ASP A 142 24.42 11.52 49.42
#